data_AF-A0A6N7MAS7-F1
#
_entry.id   AF-A0A6N7MAS7-F1
#
_cell.length_a   1.000
_cell.length_b   1.000
_cell.length_c   1.000
_cell.angle_alpha   90.00
_cell.angle_beta   90.00
_cell.angle_gamma   90.00
#
_symmetry.space_group_name_H-M   'P 1'
#
loop_
_entity.id
_entity.type
_entity.pdbx_description
1 polymer ?
#
loop_
_entity_poly.entity_id
_entity_poly.type
_entity_poly.pdbx_seq_one_letter_code
_entity_poly.pdbx_strand_id
1 'polypeptide(L)' 'MLQIDQTIISLDLFEEKFACDLPKCKGMCCFFGDSGAPLES' A
#
# COMPACT_ATOMS: atom_id res chain seq x y z
N MET A 1 2.83 14.45 -7.06
CA MET A 1 2.02 13.69 -8.03
C MET A 1 2.72 13.74 -9.39
N LEU A 2 2.83 12.61 -10.09
CA LEU A 2 3.44 12.43 -11.42
C LEU A 2 2.32 12.09 -12.41
N GLN A 3 2.33 12.64 -13.62
CA GLN A 3 1.33 12.32 -14.65
C GLN A 3 1.98 11.58 -15.82
N ILE A 4 1.36 10.49 -16.27
CA ILE A 4 1.73 9.74 -17.49
C ILE A 4 0.46 9.61 -18.32
N ASP A 5 0.48 10.18 -19.53
CA ASP A 5 -0.70 10.33 -20.38
C ASP A 5 -1.89 10.94 -19.63
N GLN A 6 -2.96 10.16 -19.42
CA GLN A 6 -4.17 10.56 -18.71
C GLN A 6 -4.22 10.04 -17.26
N THR A 7 -3.15 9.40 -16.79
CA THR A 7 -3.08 8.80 -15.45
C THR A 7 -2.28 9.70 -14.51
N ILE A 8 -2.86 9.99 -13.35
CA ILE A 8 -2.20 10.71 -12.25
C ILE A 8 -1.75 9.68 -11.21
N ILE A 9 -0.45 9.73 -10.90
CA ILE A 9 0.25 8.80 -10.02
C ILE A 9 0.69 9.58 -8.77
N SER A 10 0.35 9.11 -7.57
CA SER A 10 0.92 9.70 -6.36
C SER A 10 2.42 9.39 -6.27
N LEU A 11 3.22 10.36 -5.82
CA LEU A 11 4.65 10.12 -5.62
C LEU A 11 4.88 9.17 -4.43
N ASP A 12 3.93 9.10 -3.50
CA ASP A 12 3.96 8.21 -2.34
C ASP A 12 4.11 6.74 -2.74
N LEU A 13 3.69 6.35 -3.96
CA LEU A 13 3.89 4.99 -4.48
C LEU A 13 5.36 4.58 -4.63
N PHE A 14 6.28 5.55 -4.74
CA PHE A 14 7.72 5.29 -4.85
C PHE A 14 8.42 5.30 -3.49
N GLU A 15 7.83 5.94 -2.49
CA GLU A 15 8.39 6.12 -1.15
C GLU A 15 7.82 5.10 -0.16
N GLU A 16 6.52 4.81 -0.27
CA GLU A 16 5.78 3.93 0.63
C GLU A 16 5.77 2.49 0.12
N LYS A 17 6.08 1.55 1.02
CA LYS A 17 6.01 0.12 0.73
C LYS A 17 4.59 -0.38 0.94
N PHE A 18 3.79 -0.39 -0.12
CA PHE A 18 2.43 -0.94 -0.10
C PHE A 18 2.36 -2.48 0.03
N ALA A 19 3.50 -3.18 -0.03
CA ALA A 19 3.56 -4.61 0.21
C ALA A 19 3.73 -4.89 1.71
N CYS A 20 2.76 -5.62 2.29
CA CYS A 20 2.81 -6.05 3.69
C CYS A 20 4.07 -6.89 3.99
N ASP A 21 4.83 -6.51 5.01
CA ASP A 21 5.89 -7.35 5.59
C ASP A 21 5.25 -8.37 6.54
N LEU A 22 4.73 -9.46 5.96
CA LEU A 22 3.98 -10.50 6.68
C LEU A 22 4.78 -11.14 7.83
N PRO A 23 6.09 -11.42 7.70
CA PRO A 23 6.91 -11.89 8.82
C PRO A 23 6.92 -10.93 10.03
N LYS A 24 6.90 -9.61 9.80
CA LYS A 24 6.88 -8.60 10.87
C LYS A 24 5.48 -8.37 11.43
N CYS A 25 4.48 -8.21 10.56
CA CYS A 25 3.11 -7.89 10.97
C CYS A 25 2.37 -9.13 11.53
N LYS A 26 2.72 -10.35 11.10
CA LYS A 26 2.04 -11.60 11.49
C LYS A 26 0.51 -11.55 11.31
N GLY A 27 0.02 -10.75 10.37
CA GLY A 27 -1.41 -10.56 10.10
C GLY A 27 -2.14 -9.59 11.04
N MET A 28 -1.47 -8.98 12.03
CA MET A 28 -2.12 -8.07 12.99
C MET A 28 -2.66 -6.78 12.34
N CYS A 29 -1.94 -6.26 11.34
CA CYS A 29 -2.25 -5.03 10.61
C CYS A 29 -3.52 -5.16 9.76
N CYS A 30 -3.83 -6.37 9.26
CA CYS A 30 -5.05 -6.63 8.50
C CYS A 30 -6.27 -6.97 9.38
N PHE A 31 -6.06 -7.28 10.65
CA PHE A 31 -7.13 -7.68 11.59
C PHE A 31 -7.51 -6.56 12.57
N PHE A 32 -6.54 -5.73 12.97
CA PHE A 32 -6.73 -4.65 13.96
C PHE A 32 -6.48 -3.24 13.41
N GLY A 33 -6.08 -3.09 12.15
CA GLY A 33 -5.71 -1.80 11.56
C GLY A 33 -6.63 -1.37 10.43
N ASP A 34 -6.94 -0.06 10.38
CA ASP A 34 -7.57 0.61 9.23
C ASP A 34 -6.60 0.77 8.03
N SER A 35 -5.37 0.25 8.14
CA SER A 35 -4.26 0.45 7.20
C SER A 35 -3.69 -0.87 6.65
N GLY A 36 -4.50 -1.94 6.62
CA GLY A 36 -4.10 -3.21 6.02
C GLY A 36 -3.76 -3.08 4.54
N ALA A 37 -2.89 -3.97 4.03
CA ALA A 37 -2.62 -4.04 2.60
C ALA A 37 -3.93 -4.35 1.85
N PRO A 38 -4.26 -3.64 0.77
CA PRO A 38 -5.50 -3.86 0.03
C PRO A 38 -5.54 -5.30 -0.49
N LEU A 39 -6.54 -6.06 -0.05
CA LEU A 39 -6.70 -7.49 -0.36
C LEU A 39 -7.56 -7.76 -1.61
N GLU A 40 -8.10 -6.71 -2.24
CA GLU A 40 -8.90 -6.86 -3.45
C GLU A 40 -8.04 -6.59 -4.70
N SER A 41 -8.07 -7.57 -5.60
CA SER A 41 -7.46 -7.60 -6.93
C SER A 41 -8.32 -6.91 -7.97
#